data_AF-M7AVP1-F1
#
_entry.id   AF-M7AVP1-F1
#
_cell.length_a   1.000
_cell.length_b   1.000
_cell.length_c   1.000
_cell.angle_alpha   90.00
_cell.angle_beta   90.00
_cell.angle_gamma   90.00
#
_symmetry.space_group_name_H-M   'P 1'
#
loop_
_entity.id
_entity.type
_entity.pdbx_description
1 polymer ?
#
loop_
_entity_poly.entity_id
_entity_poly.type
_entity_poly.pdbx_seq_one_letter_code
_entity_poly.pdbx_strand_id
1 'polypeptide(L)'
;WQTPSSIPPTSKRAEKKYLIAAKGFEYLYTHLPPVSLVVLAANKKDKQGHSNSTPKNKEAKRLNLFRRKIYSTASLQFQVTNHQALLGQYNFNLWDSLHKFKDSMLQEVAQDFGALVEEGTAATQCSLQMAWDVADSAARVVTSVVVMRLSSWLQIAGLSQEMQSSIQDLPFDGLGLFANKWM
;
A
#
# COMPACT_ATOMS: atom_id res chain seq x y z
N TRP A 1 22.17 -4.42 -3.48
CA TRP A 1 21.61 -3.56 -2.41
C TRP A 1 22.67 -3.31 -1.34
N GLN A 2 23.71 -2.53 -1.64
CA GLN A 2 24.90 -2.44 -0.77
C GLN A 2 24.75 -1.44 0.39
N THR A 3 23.87 -0.43 0.25
CA THR A 3 23.60 0.56 1.30
C THR A 3 22.09 0.79 1.45
N PRO A 4 21.41 0.11 2.39
CA PRO A 4 19.95 0.20 2.55
C PRO A 4 19.43 1.63 2.84
N SER A 5 20.25 2.48 3.46
CA SER A 5 19.89 3.85 3.81
C SER A 5 19.85 4.82 2.62
N SER A 6 20.51 4.49 1.51
CA SER A 6 20.63 5.37 0.33
C SER A 6 19.63 5.06 -0.78
N ILE A 7 18.69 4.12 -0.57
CA ILE A 7 17.70 3.75 -1.59
C ILE A 7 16.92 5.01 -2.02
N PRO A 8 16.89 5.33 -3.33
CA PRO A 8 16.17 6.50 -3.82
C PRO A 8 14.67 6.33 -3.62
N PRO A 9 13.91 7.43 -3.49
CA PRO A 9 12.45 7.37 -3.46
C PRO A 9 11.89 6.72 -4.73
N THR A 10 10.69 6.19 -4.62
CA THR A 10 9.92 5.68 -5.76
C THR A 10 9.82 6.73 -6.86
N SER A 11 10.00 6.29 -8.12
CA SER A 11 9.94 7.18 -9.27
C SER A 11 8.51 7.68 -9.49
N LYS A 12 8.33 9.01 -9.48
CA LYS A 12 7.04 9.66 -9.81
C LYS A 12 6.51 9.28 -11.19
N ARG A 13 7.40 8.95 -12.14
CA ARG A 13 7.01 8.48 -13.48
C ARG A 13 6.34 7.10 -13.41
N ALA A 14 6.84 6.22 -12.54
CA ALA A 14 6.25 4.90 -12.34
C ALA A 14 4.88 5.01 -11.63
N GLU A 15 4.77 5.85 -10.61
CA GLU A 15 3.49 6.13 -9.91
C GLU A 15 2.41 6.64 -10.88
N LYS A 16 2.75 7.59 -11.76
CA LYS A 16 1.79 8.12 -12.75
C LYS A 16 1.30 7.07 -13.75
N LYS A 17 2.09 6.03 -14.05
CA LYS A 17 1.73 5.00 -15.03
C LYS A 17 0.58 4.11 -14.54
N TYR A 18 0.48 3.93 -13.22
CA TYR A 18 -0.48 3.03 -12.58
C TYR A 18 -1.47 3.80 -11.69
N LEU A 19 -1.63 5.11 -11.94
CA LEU A 19 -2.61 5.91 -11.23
C LEU A 19 -3.99 5.68 -11.86
N ILE A 20 -4.87 4.99 -11.14
CA ILE A 20 -6.30 4.94 -11.48
C ILE A 20 -6.97 6.08 -10.71
N ALA A 21 -7.58 7.02 -11.43
CA ALA A 21 -8.40 8.06 -10.81
C ALA A 21 -9.73 7.45 -10.31
N ALA A 22 -9.68 6.73 -9.20
CA ALA A 22 -10.86 6.17 -8.55
C ALA A 22 -11.23 7.02 -7.33
N LYS A 23 -12.42 7.62 -7.39
CA LYS A 23 -13.00 8.43 -6.31
C LYS A 23 -13.13 7.58 -5.03
N GLY A 24 -12.60 8.07 -3.91
CA GLY A 24 -12.64 7.40 -2.60
C GLY A 24 -11.39 6.59 -2.23
N PHE A 25 -10.42 6.45 -3.15
CA PHE A 25 -9.16 5.76 -2.90
C PHE A 25 -7.95 6.70 -2.87
N GLU A 26 -8.16 8.01 -2.84
CA GLU A 26 -7.12 9.05 -2.89
C GLU A 26 -6.07 8.88 -1.77
N TYR A 27 -6.46 8.26 -0.66
CA TYR A 27 -5.59 7.92 0.46
C TYR A 27 -4.51 6.90 0.10
N LEU A 28 -4.69 6.08 -0.93
CA LEU A 28 -3.66 5.15 -1.44
C LEU A 28 -2.61 5.86 -2.30
N TYR A 29 -2.88 7.10 -2.73
CA TYR A 29 -2.05 7.83 -3.69
C TYR A 29 -1.42 9.09 -3.08
N THR A 30 -1.85 9.49 -1.90
CA THR A 30 -1.40 10.71 -1.22
C THR A 30 -0.82 10.38 0.15
N HIS A 31 0.29 11.03 0.50
CA HIS A 31 0.77 10.93 1.88
C HIS A 31 -0.26 11.58 2.79
N LEU A 32 -0.82 10.79 3.70
CA LEU A 32 -1.77 11.29 4.70
C LEU A 32 -1.17 12.50 5.43
N PRO A 33 -1.82 13.66 5.32
CA PRO A 33 -1.36 14.84 6.02
C PRO A 33 -1.57 14.62 7.52
N PRO A 34 -0.63 15.05 8.37
CA PRO A 34 -0.78 15.00 9.81
C PRO A 34 -1.74 16.12 10.25
N VAL A 35 -3.01 16.05 9.86
CA VAL A 35 -4.03 17.02 10.28
C VAL A 35 -4.87 16.34 11.34
N SER A 36 -4.54 16.60 12.61
CA SER A 36 -5.27 16.13 13.78
C SER A 36 -4.95 16.97 15.01
N LEU A 37 -5.88 17.04 15.94
CA LEU A 37 -5.74 17.69 17.25
C LEU A 37 -4.53 17.14 18.04
N VAL A 38 -4.18 15.86 17.82
CA VAL A 38 -2.98 15.21 18.38
C VAL A 38 -1.69 15.85 17.85
N VAL A 39 -1.66 16.23 16.57
CA VAL A 39 -0.50 16.91 15.95
C VAL A 39 -0.37 18.33 16.49
N LEU A 40 -1.48 19.02 16.73
CA LEU A 40 -1.47 20.34 17.38
C LEU A 40 -0.98 20.26 18.82
N ALA A 41 -1.42 19.27 19.60
CA ALA A 41 -0.97 19.04 20.97
C ALA A 41 0.53 18.68 21.03
N ALA A 42 0.99 17.78 20.14
CA ALA A 42 2.40 17.42 20.00
C ALA A 42 3.27 18.65 19.66
N ASN A 43 2.83 19.49 18.71
CA ASN A 43 3.55 20.71 18.33
C ASN A 43 3.59 21.76 19.45
N LYS A 44 2.54 21.88 20.27
CA LYS A 44 2.55 22.76 21.45
C LYS A 44 3.57 22.29 22.48
N LYS A 45 3.63 20.97 22.72
CA LYS A 45 4.57 20.37 23.67
C LYS A 45 6.03 20.49 23.22
N ASP A 46 6.30 20.34 21.93
CA ASP A 46 7.64 20.52 21.34
C ASP A 46 8.13 21.98 21.48
N LYS A 47 7.22 22.96 21.37
CA LYS A 47 7.51 24.38 21.60
C LYS A 47 7.75 24.73 23.08
N GLN A 48 7.32 23.90 24.03
CA GLN A 48 7.39 24.20 25.46
C GLN A 48 8.74 23.83 26.11
N GLY A 49 9.68 23.26 25.36
CA GLY A 49 11.10 23.20 25.72
C GLY A 49 11.44 22.23 26.86
N HIS A 50 12.03 21.09 26.50
CA HIS A 50 12.98 20.41 27.39
C HIS A 50 14.35 20.45 26.72
N SER A 51 15.22 21.29 27.28
CA SER A 51 16.63 21.41 26.93
C SER A 51 17.34 20.08 27.23
N ASN A 52 17.49 19.24 26.22
CA ASN A 52 18.41 18.11 26.24
C ASN A 52 19.26 18.20 24.97
N SER A 53 20.58 18.23 25.14
CA SER A 53 21.64 18.47 24.14
C SER A 53 21.81 17.35 23.08
N THR A 54 20.77 16.58 22.81
CA THR A 54 20.78 15.49 21.81
C THR A 54 20.02 15.95 20.56
N PRO A 55 20.45 15.60 19.33
CA PRO A 55 19.70 15.93 18.12
C PRO A 55 18.44 15.05 17.99
N LYS A 56 17.49 15.18 18.92
CA LYS A 56 16.18 14.48 18.93
C LYS A 56 15.41 14.68 17.63
N ASN A 57 15.67 15.80 16.93
CA ASN A 57 15.02 16.14 15.67
C ASN A 57 15.62 15.42 14.43
N LYS A 58 16.94 15.16 14.38
CA LYS A 58 17.56 14.58 13.17
C LYS A 58 17.12 13.14 12.95
N GLU A 59 17.10 12.34 14.01
CA GLU A 59 16.68 10.94 13.95
C GLU A 59 15.19 10.78 13.68
N ALA A 60 14.36 11.61 14.31
CA ALA A 60 12.92 11.63 14.04
C ALA A 60 12.61 12.02 12.57
N LYS A 61 13.31 13.00 12.02
CA LYS A 61 13.21 13.38 10.60
C LYS A 61 13.65 12.25 9.67
N ARG A 62 14.75 11.58 9.99
CA ARG A 62 15.28 10.43 9.23
C ARG A 62 14.28 9.27 9.21
N LEU A 63 13.72 8.91 10.36
CA LEU A 63 12.70 7.87 10.49
C LEU A 63 11.40 8.23 9.76
N ASN A 64 10.97 9.49 9.81
CA ASN A 64 9.80 9.95 9.06
C ASN A 64 10.03 9.85 7.54
N LEU A 65 11.21 10.24 7.04
CA LEU A 65 11.56 10.09 5.63
C LEU A 65 11.56 8.61 5.21
N PHE A 66 12.15 7.74 6.04
CA PHE A 66 12.18 6.31 5.77
C PHE A 66 10.78 5.70 5.71
N ARG A 67 9.90 6.04 6.66
CA ARG A 67 8.49 5.63 6.65
C ARG A 67 7.74 6.10 5.40
N ARG A 68 7.96 7.35 4.97
CA ARG A 68 7.38 7.86 3.72
C ARG A 68 7.84 7.06 2.50
N LYS A 69 9.12 6.70 2.43
CA LYS A 69 9.64 5.85 1.34
C LYS A 69 8.96 4.48 1.33
N ILE A 70 8.87 3.79 2.46
CA ILE A 70 8.19 2.49 2.56
C ILE A 70 6.74 2.59 2.11
N TYR A 71 6.03 3.62 2.60
CA TYR A 71 4.65 3.89 2.22
C TYR A 71 4.49 4.07 0.70
N SER A 72 5.32 4.91 0.08
CA SER A 72 5.28 5.14 -1.38
C SER A 72 5.58 3.87 -2.17
N THR A 73 6.57 3.08 -1.76
CA THR A 73 6.91 1.81 -2.42
C THR A 73 5.77 0.81 -2.34
N ALA A 74 5.19 0.61 -1.15
CA ALA A 74 4.09 -0.31 -0.95
C ALA A 74 2.82 0.15 -1.71
N SER A 75 2.54 1.45 -1.69
CA SER A 75 1.43 2.02 -2.46
C SER A 75 1.61 1.79 -3.97
N LEU A 76 2.83 1.97 -4.49
CA LEU A 76 3.12 1.65 -5.90
C LEU A 76 2.95 0.16 -6.20
N GLN A 77 3.44 -0.72 -5.32
CA GLN A 77 3.27 -2.17 -5.50
C GLN A 77 1.79 -2.54 -5.58
N PHE A 78 0.97 -2.01 -4.68
CA PHE A 78 -0.48 -2.19 -4.69
C PHE A 78 -1.12 -1.71 -6.01
N GLN A 79 -0.68 -0.56 -6.53
CA GLN A 79 -1.18 -0.04 -7.80
C GLN A 79 -0.80 -0.93 -8.99
N VAL A 80 0.45 -1.39 -9.04
CA VAL A 80 0.96 -2.28 -10.08
C VAL A 80 0.19 -3.60 -10.06
N THR A 81 0.01 -4.20 -8.89
CA THR A 81 -0.69 -5.47 -8.75
C THR A 81 -2.17 -5.34 -9.09
N ASN A 82 -2.81 -4.23 -8.73
CA ASN A 82 -4.19 -3.98 -9.14
C ASN A 82 -4.32 -3.92 -10.68
N HIS A 83 -3.37 -3.29 -11.37
CA HIS A 83 -3.33 -3.33 -12.85
C HIS A 83 -3.07 -4.73 -13.38
N GLN A 84 -2.15 -5.48 -12.77
CA GLN A 84 -1.88 -6.86 -13.16
C GLN A 84 -3.12 -7.75 -12.96
N ALA A 85 -3.90 -7.54 -11.91
CA ALA A 85 -5.14 -8.27 -11.66
C ALA A 85 -6.19 -7.98 -12.74
N LEU A 86 -6.38 -6.71 -13.12
CA LEU A 86 -7.28 -6.32 -14.21
C LEU A 86 -6.88 -6.96 -15.54
N LEU A 87 -5.58 -6.94 -15.89
CA LEU A 87 -5.07 -7.60 -17.08
C LEU A 87 -5.23 -9.12 -17.01
N GLY A 88 -4.97 -9.72 -15.86
CA GLY A 88 -5.16 -11.15 -15.63
C GLY A 88 -6.61 -11.58 -15.80
N GLN A 89 -7.56 -10.78 -15.31
CA GLN A 89 -8.99 -11.06 -15.48
C GLN A 89 -9.39 -11.00 -16.95
N TYR A 90 -8.88 -10.02 -17.71
CA TYR A 90 -9.11 -9.96 -19.16
C TYR A 90 -8.54 -11.20 -19.87
N ASN A 91 -7.29 -11.58 -19.56
CA ASN A 91 -6.67 -12.78 -20.13
C ASN A 91 -7.45 -14.05 -19.77
N PHE A 92 -7.99 -14.15 -18.56
CA PHE A 92 -8.79 -15.30 -18.14
C PHE A 92 -10.04 -15.43 -18.99
N ASN A 93 -10.75 -14.32 -19.21
CA ASN A 93 -11.94 -14.29 -20.08
C ASN A 93 -11.60 -14.62 -21.54
N LEU A 94 -10.41 -14.22 -22.01
CA LEU A 94 -9.93 -14.57 -23.35
C LEU A 94 -9.71 -16.09 -23.47
N TRP A 95 -9.05 -16.71 -22.50
CA TRP A 95 -8.84 -18.16 -22.48
C TRP A 95 -10.15 -18.94 -22.35
N ASP A 96 -11.09 -18.48 -21.52
CA ASP A 96 -12.44 -19.06 -21.43
C ASP A 96 -13.19 -18.97 -22.77
N SER A 97 -13.02 -17.87 -23.50
CA SER A 97 -13.59 -17.70 -24.83
C SER A 97 -12.93 -18.63 -25.85
N LEU A 98 -11.61 -18.78 -25.82
CA LEU A 98 -10.87 -19.71 -26.68
C LEU A 98 -11.26 -21.17 -26.39
N HIS A 99 -11.52 -21.52 -25.13
CA HIS A 99 -12.01 -22.85 -24.77
C HIS A 99 -13.29 -23.22 -25.54
N LYS A 100 -14.21 -22.28 -25.74
CA LYS A 100 -15.46 -22.49 -26.49
C LYS A 100 -15.24 -22.74 -27.99
N PHE A 101 -14.12 -22.29 -28.55
CA PHE A 101 -13.76 -22.56 -29.95
C PHE A 101 -13.26 -23.99 -30.17
N LYS A 102 -12.82 -24.69 -29.12
CA LYS A 102 -12.33 -26.07 -29.20
C LYS A 102 -13.35 -27.02 -29.86
N ASP A 103 -14.64 -26.84 -29.54
CA ASP A 103 -15.72 -27.68 -30.05
C ASP A 103 -16.00 -27.51 -31.54
N SER A 104 -15.44 -26.45 -32.15
CA SER A 104 -15.59 -26.14 -33.58
C SER A 104 -14.41 -26.63 -34.43
N MET A 105 -13.40 -27.25 -33.83
CA MET A 105 -12.17 -27.67 -34.50
C MET A 105 -12.21 -29.12 -35.00
N LEU A 106 -11.37 -29.42 -36.00
CA LEU A 106 -11.09 -30.80 -36.41
C LEU A 106 -10.46 -31.56 -35.23
N GLN A 107 -10.88 -32.81 -35.04
CA GLN A 107 -10.54 -33.63 -33.87
C GLN A 107 -9.03 -33.78 -33.62
N GLU A 108 -8.24 -33.80 -34.69
CA GLU A 108 -6.78 -33.92 -34.65
C GLU A 108 -6.08 -32.67 -34.08
N VAL A 109 -6.66 -31.47 -34.31
CA VAL A 109 -6.12 -30.18 -33.85
C VAL A 109 -6.72 -29.77 -32.49
N ALA A 110 -7.90 -30.31 -32.16
CA ALA A 110 -8.64 -29.96 -30.94
C ALA A 110 -7.93 -30.38 -29.64
N GLN A 111 -7.15 -31.48 -29.67
CA GLN A 111 -6.36 -31.89 -28.50
C GLN A 111 -5.23 -30.92 -28.18
N ASP A 112 -4.38 -30.62 -29.18
CA ASP A 112 -3.25 -29.70 -29.00
C ASP A 112 -3.73 -28.29 -28.64
N PHE A 113 -4.80 -27.82 -29.29
CA PHE A 113 -5.42 -26.54 -28.94
C PHE A 113 -5.99 -26.55 -27.51
N GLY A 114 -6.63 -27.65 -27.09
CA GLY A 114 -7.15 -27.80 -25.74
C GLY A 114 -6.05 -27.71 -24.68
N ALA A 115 -4.92 -28.40 -24.91
CA ALA A 115 -3.77 -28.35 -24.00
C ALA A 115 -3.20 -26.93 -23.87
N LEU A 116 -3.09 -26.19 -24.97
CA LEU A 116 -2.65 -24.79 -24.96
C LEU A 116 -3.59 -23.87 -24.18
N VAL A 117 -4.91 -24.05 -24.35
CA VAL A 117 -5.91 -23.25 -23.61
C VAL A 117 -5.87 -23.57 -22.12
N GLU A 118 -5.72 -24.83 -21.73
CA GLU A 118 -5.59 -25.24 -20.33
C GLU A 118 -4.32 -24.65 -19.69
N GLU A 119 -3.17 -24.73 -20.38
CA GLU A 119 -1.92 -24.14 -19.92
C GLU A 119 -2.04 -22.61 -19.77
N GLY A 120 -2.60 -21.92 -20.76
CA GLY A 120 -2.84 -20.47 -20.72
C GLY A 120 -3.77 -20.04 -19.58
N THR A 121 -4.81 -20.85 -19.32
CA THR A 121 -5.74 -20.65 -18.20
C THR A 121 -5.01 -20.81 -16.86
N ALA A 122 -4.24 -21.88 -16.69
CA ALA A 122 -3.48 -22.14 -15.47
C ALA A 122 -2.43 -21.04 -15.21
N ALA A 123 -1.71 -20.60 -16.24
CA ALA A 123 -0.75 -19.50 -16.14
C ALA A 123 -1.41 -18.18 -15.71
N THR A 124 -2.62 -17.92 -16.21
CA THR A 124 -3.38 -16.72 -15.85
C THR A 124 -3.90 -16.78 -14.41
N GLN A 125 -4.42 -17.93 -13.97
CA GLN A 125 -4.83 -18.14 -12.57
C GLN A 125 -3.65 -17.98 -11.60
N CYS A 126 -2.49 -18.55 -11.93
CA CYS A 126 -1.26 -18.37 -11.15
C CYS A 126 -0.86 -16.89 -11.05
N SER A 127 -0.89 -16.17 -12.18
CA SER A 127 -0.58 -14.74 -12.23
C SER A 127 -1.55 -13.90 -11.39
N LEU A 128 -2.85 -14.25 -11.40
CA LEU A 128 -3.87 -13.60 -10.56
C LEU A 128 -3.63 -13.83 -9.07
N GLN A 129 -3.31 -15.06 -8.68
CA GLN A 129 -2.97 -15.38 -7.29
C GLN A 129 -1.74 -14.60 -6.82
N MET A 130 -0.69 -14.54 -7.64
CA MET A 130 0.50 -13.75 -7.33
C MET A 130 0.18 -12.25 -7.16
N ALA A 131 -0.68 -11.70 -8.02
CA ALA A 131 -1.11 -10.30 -7.91
C ALA A 131 -1.85 -10.05 -6.59
N TRP A 132 -2.72 -10.99 -6.18
CA TRP A 132 -3.41 -10.94 -4.89
C TRP A 132 -2.44 -10.97 -3.71
N ASP A 133 -1.50 -11.92 -3.69
CA ASP A 133 -0.54 -12.08 -2.59
C ASP A 133 0.36 -10.84 -2.43
N VAL A 134 0.79 -10.24 -3.54
CA VAL A 134 1.58 -8.99 -3.51
C VAL A 134 0.71 -7.81 -3.08
N ALA A 135 -0.56 -7.75 -3.48
CA ALA A 135 -1.49 -6.71 -3.02
C ALA A 135 -1.75 -6.79 -1.51
N ASP A 136 -2.00 -7.99 -0.97
CA ASP A 136 -2.18 -8.22 0.48
C ASP A 136 -0.92 -7.85 1.25
N SER A 137 0.25 -8.27 0.78
CA SER A 137 1.54 -7.91 1.38
C SER A 137 1.77 -6.40 1.38
N ALA A 138 1.51 -5.72 0.26
CA ALA A 138 1.61 -4.26 0.16
C ALA A 138 0.65 -3.56 1.13
N ALA A 139 -0.59 -4.05 1.25
CA ALA A 139 -1.57 -3.53 2.20
C ALA A 139 -1.09 -3.68 3.66
N ARG A 140 -0.54 -4.85 4.04
CA ARG A 140 0.05 -5.06 5.37
C ARG A 140 1.23 -4.14 5.67
N VAL A 141 2.08 -3.89 4.67
CA VAL A 141 3.19 -2.92 4.81
C VAL A 141 2.66 -1.51 5.01
N VAL A 142 1.65 -1.09 4.24
CA VAL A 142 1.00 0.22 4.42
C VAL A 142 0.42 0.34 5.83
N THR A 143 -0.36 -0.64 6.29
CA THR A 143 -0.92 -0.68 7.64
C THR A 143 0.15 -0.58 8.72
N SER A 144 1.24 -1.35 8.58
CA SER A 144 2.37 -1.32 9.52
C SER A 144 3.00 0.08 9.60
N VAL A 145 3.19 0.74 8.45
CA VAL A 145 3.74 2.12 8.43
C VAL A 145 2.77 3.11 9.06
N VAL A 146 1.45 2.98 8.83
CA VAL A 146 0.43 3.84 9.45
C VAL A 146 0.46 3.69 10.97
N VAL A 147 0.45 2.46 11.48
CA VAL A 147 0.55 2.16 12.92
C VAL A 147 1.84 2.73 13.50
N MET A 148 2.99 2.51 12.85
CA MET A 148 4.26 3.10 13.30
C MET A 148 4.21 4.63 13.38
N ARG A 149 3.56 5.29 12.43
CA ARG A 149 3.38 6.76 12.45
C ARG A 149 2.46 7.18 13.59
N LEU A 150 1.35 6.48 13.79
CA LEU A 150 0.42 6.70 14.89
C LEU A 150 1.12 6.60 16.26
N SER A 151 1.82 5.49 16.53
CA SER A 151 2.52 5.29 17.81
C SER A 151 3.56 6.37 18.07
N SER A 152 4.31 6.82 17.06
CA SER A 152 5.25 7.92 17.23
C SER A 152 4.57 9.24 17.61
N TRP A 153 3.43 9.58 17.00
CA TRP A 153 2.70 10.80 17.34
C TRP A 153 2.08 10.74 18.73
N LEU A 154 1.54 9.59 19.11
CA LEU A 154 0.95 9.35 20.44
C LEU A 154 2.00 9.46 21.56
N GLN A 155 3.20 8.92 21.34
CA GLN A 155 4.32 9.07 22.29
C GLN A 155 4.72 10.54 22.48
N ILE A 156 4.79 11.31 21.40
CA ILE A 156 5.13 12.74 21.47
C ILE A 156 4.03 13.52 22.22
N ALA A 157 2.75 13.21 21.97
CA ALA A 157 1.62 13.83 22.66
C ALA A 157 1.64 13.56 24.17
N GLY A 158 2.23 12.45 24.62
CA GLY A 158 2.33 12.08 26.04
C GLY A 158 1.03 11.60 26.65
N LEU A 159 0.22 10.90 25.86
CA LEU A 159 -1.02 10.27 26.30
C LEU A 159 -0.73 9.03 27.15
N SER A 160 -1.66 8.66 28.05
CA SER A 160 -1.56 7.43 28.84
C SER A 160 -1.58 6.19 27.95
N GLN A 161 -0.97 5.08 28.40
CA GLN A 161 -0.88 3.85 27.61
C GLN A 161 -2.26 3.31 27.19
N GLU A 162 -3.25 3.44 28.07
CA GLU A 162 -4.65 3.05 27.82
C GLU A 162 -5.30 3.90 26.71
N MET A 163 -5.05 5.21 26.72
CA MET A 163 -5.51 6.10 25.65
C MET A 163 -4.79 5.78 24.33
N GLN A 164 -3.50 5.41 24.38
CA GLN A 164 -2.75 5.01 23.19
C GLN A 164 -3.26 3.73 22.56
N SER A 165 -3.61 2.70 23.35
CA SER A 165 -4.18 1.45 22.83
C SER A 165 -5.55 1.68 22.22
N SER A 166 -6.43 2.43 22.91
CA SER A 166 -7.78 2.71 22.39
C SER A 166 -7.78 3.46 21.04
N ILE A 167 -6.79 4.33 20.80
CA ILE A 167 -6.66 5.07 19.53
C ILE A 167 -6.07 4.17 18.42
N GLN A 168 -5.16 3.26 18.75
CA GLN A 168 -4.55 2.35 17.77
C GLN A 168 -5.52 1.30 17.24
N ASP A 169 -6.51 0.89 18.05
CA ASP A 169 -7.51 -0.10 17.69
C ASP A 169 -8.67 0.47 16.82
N LEU A 170 -8.65 1.77 16.52
CA LEU A 170 -9.68 2.39 15.69
C LEU A 170 -9.51 2.03 14.20
N PRO A 171 -10.63 1.84 13.47
CA PRO A 171 -10.58 1.63 12.03
C PRO A 171 -10.01 2.85 11.32
N PHE A 172 -9.14 2.59 10.34
CA PHE A 172 -8.54 3.61 9.49
C PHE A 172 -9.53 4.08 8.41
N ASP A 173 -9.84 5.37 8.37
CA ASP A 173 -10.86 5.96 7.48
C ASP A 173 -10.30 6.55 6.17
N GLY A 174 -8.98 6.50 5.97
CA GLY A 174 -8.33 7.04 4.78
C GLY A 174 -8.22 8.57 4.72
N LEU A 175 -8.89 9.32 5.61
CA LEU A 175 -8.95 10.78 5.53
C LEU A 175 -7.77 11.47 6.26
N GLY A 176 -7.19 10.80 7.23
CA GLY A 176 -6.06 11.32 8.01
C GLY A 176 -5.38 10.24 8.82
N LEU A 177 -4.26 10.60 9.48
CA LEU A 177 -3.57 9.69 10.39
C LEU A 177 -4.44 9.27 11.59
N PHE A 178 -5.40 10.10 11.99
CA PHE A 178 -6.33 9.86 13.09
C PHE A 178 -7.76 10.00 12.56
N ALA A 179 -8.66 9.12 12.99
CA ALA A 179 -10.07 9.19 12.62
C ALA A 179 -10.72 10.49 13.12
N ASN A 180 -11.66 11.03 12.33
CA ASN A 180 -12.37 12.28 12.65
C ASN A 180 -13.21 12.25 13.94
N LYS A 181 -13.36 11.10 14.60
CA LYS A 181 -14.07 10.96 15.89
C LYS A 181 -13.42 11.71 17.07
N TRP A 182 -12.28 12.38 16.85
CA TRP A 182 -11.58 13.21 17.82
C TRP A 182 -11.58 14.71 17.48
N MET A 183 -12.40 15.14 16.51
CA MET A 183 -12.77 16.55 16.31
C MET A 183 -14.12 16.84 16.97
#